data_AF-A0AAD7D7X2-F1
#
_entry.id   AF-A0AAD7D7X2-F1
#
_cell.length_a   1.000
_cell.length_b   1.000
_cell.length_c   1.000
_cell.angle_alpha   90.00
_cell.angle_beta   90.00
_cell.angle_gamma   90.00
#
_symmetry.space_group_name_H-M   'P 1'
#
loop_
_entity.id
_entity.type
_entity.pdbx_description
1 polymer ?
#
loop_
_entity_poly.entity_id
_entity_poly.type
_entity_poly.pdbx_seq_one_letter_code
_entity_poly.pdbx_strand_id
1 'polypeptide(L)'
;MLWGLYWVLVFVPPYALVSAAPGSCSYLSPDQLQSVPGWAELQTAVEANYGTEPYKIVTNDSQFPGKPASLCRGIAKGWVWFEYHARVQGHYKWSFQIEGILPAAGDRRVADVARVAYPAKLRREADLSDL
;
A
#
# COMPACT_ATOMS: atom_id res chain seq x y z
N MET A 1 10.90 -42.27 46.66
CA MET A 1 9.55 -42.23 46.06
C MET A 1 9.19 -40.77 45.84
N LEU A 2 8.99 -40.40 44.57
CA LEU A 2 8.87 -39.04 43.99
C LEU A 2 7.41 -38.64 43.79
N TRP A 3 6.96 -37.47 44.26
CA TRP A 3 5.81 -36.70 43.72
C TRP A 3 6.03 -35.23 44.15
N GLY A 4 5.98 -34.16 43.36
CA GLY A 4 5.71 -33.91 41.94
C GLY A 4 5.49 -32.39 41.83
N LEU A 5 6.42 -31.66 41.22
CA LEU A 5 6.35 -30.19 41.04
C LEU A 5 5.45 -29.87 39.83
N TYR A 6 4.33 -29.20 40.07
CA TYR A 6 3.44 -28.70 39.02
C TYR A 6 4.05 -27.47 38.33
N TRP A 7 4.54 -27.65 37.11
CA TRP A 7 4.84 -26.57 36.19
C TRP A 7 3.55 -26.13 35.50
N VAL A 8 3.05 -24.93 35.81
CA VAL A 8 2.03 -24.29 34.98
C VAL A 8 2.74 -23.63 33.80
N LEU A 9 2.85 -24.35 32.69
CA LEU A 9 3.17 -23.74 31.40
C LEU A 9 1.92 -23.00 30.90
N VAL A 10 1.86 -21.69 31.11
CA VAL A 10 0.89 -20.84 30.41
C VAL A 10 1.35 -20.78 28.95
N PHE A 11 0.80 -21.66 28.14
CA PHE A 11 0.96 -21.66 26.69
C PHE A 11 0.19 -20.44 26.15
N VAL A 12 0.88 -19.32 25.91
CA VAL A 12 0.29 -18.19 25.18
C VAL A 12 0.35 -18.57 23.69
N PRO A 13 -0.79 -18.82 23.02
CA PRO A 13 -0.78 -19.16 21.61
C PRO A 13 -0.25 -17.97 20.78
N PRO A 14 0.50 -18.21 19.69
CA PRO A 14 1.12 -17.16 18.87
C PRO A 14 0.12 -16.30 18.08
N TYR A 15 -1.18 -16.54 18.21
CA TYR A 15 -2.23 -15.69 17.64
C TYR A 15 -2.52 -14.50 18.56
N ALA A 16 -1.50 -13.70 18.87
CA ALA A 16 -1.77 -12.32 19.20
C ALA A 16 -2.38 -11.70 17.93
N LEU A 17 -3.71 -11.63 17.88
CA LEU A 17 -4.43 -10.87 16.88
C LEU A 17 -3.93 -9.43 17.02
N VAL A 18 -3.02 -9.03 16.12
CA VAL A 18 -2.69 -7.62 15.90
C VAL A 18 -4.00 -6.95 15.51
N SER A 19 -4.67 -6.39 16.51
CA SER A 19 -5.77 -5.49 16.28
C SER A 19 -5.14 -4.22 15.72
N ALA A 20 -5.23 -4.03 14.41
CA ALA A 20 -4.84 -2.78 13.77
C ALA A 20 -5.60 -1.65 14.49
N ALA A 21 -4.86 -0.76 15.18
CA ALA A 21 -5.45 0.29 15.98
C ALA A 21 -6.42 1.14 15.12
N PRO A 22 -7.67 1.36 15.57
CA PRO A 22 -8.68 2.05 14.77
C PRO A 22 -8.43 3.57 14.72
N GLY A 23 -7.47 4.01 13.92
CA GLY A 23 -7.19 5.45 13.74
C GLY A 23 -5.80 5.78 13.18
N SER A 24 -4.88 4.83 13.14
CA SER A 24 -3.55 5.04 12.57
C SER A 24 -3.60 4.87 11.05
N CYS A 25 -3.43 5.98 10.32
CA CYS A 25 -3.07 5.92 8.91
C CYS A 25 -1.58 5.59 8.79
N SER A 26 -1.21 4.78 7.81
CA SER A 26 0.21 4.58 7.44
C SER A 26 0.51 5.27 6.11
N TYR A 27 1.79 5.54 5.85
CA TYR A 27 2.21 5.96 4.51
C TYR A 27 1.98 4.83 3.51
N LEU A 28 1.49 5.20 2.33
CA LEU A 28 1.26 4.30 1.21
C LEU A 28 2.51 4.24 0.33
N SER A 29 3.07 3.05 0.10
CA SER A 29 4.15 2.85 -0.87
C SER A 29 3.63 2.79 -2.32
N PRO A 30 4.48 2.96 -3.35
CA PRO A 30 4.06 2.82 -4.74
C PRO A 30 3.51 1.41 -5.04
N ASP A 31 4.18 0.36 -4.54
CA ASP A 31 3.73 -1.03 -4.70
C ASP A 31 2.36 -1.27 -4.04
N GLN A 32 2.12 -0.60 -2.89
CA GLN A 32 0.84 -0.66 -2.22
C GLN A 32 -0.28 -0.01 -3.03
N LEU A 33 0.02 1.14 -3.62
CA LEU A 33 -0.91 1.81 -4.51
C LEU A 33 -1.23 0.96 -5.75
N GLN A 34 -0.23 0.29 -6.34
CA GLN A 34 -0.43 -0.60 -7.50
C GLN A 34 -1.28 -1.83 -7.19
N SER A 35 -1.45 -2.15 -5.91
CA SER A 35 -2.24 -3.30 -5.45
C SER A 35 -3.69 -2.93 -5.12
N VAL A 36 -4.11 -1.67 -5.28
CA VAL A 36 -5.53 -1.30 -5.08
C VAL A 36 -6.37 -1.79 -6.26
N PRO A 37 -7.63 -2.20 -6.04
CA PRO A 37 -8.51 -2.70 -7.11
C PRO A 37 -8.66 -1.72 -8.29
N GLY A 38 -8.76 -0.41 -8.00
CA GLY A 38 -8.88 0.65 -9.00
C GLY A 38 -7.57 1.08 -9.66
N TRP A 39 -6.46 0.36 -9.46
CA TRP A 39 -5.16 0.76 -10.02
C TRP A 39 -5.20 0.93 -11.54
N ALA A 40 -5.83 -0.02 -12.25
CA ALA A 40 -5.93 0.03 -13.72
C ALA A 40 -6.72 1.25 -14.21
N GLU A 41 -7.78 1.65 -13.50
CA GLU A 41 -8.54 2.86 -13.79
C GLU A 41 -7.69 4.11 -13.55
N LEU A 42 -6.89 4.10 -12.48
CA LEU A 42 -5.95 5.19 -12.20
C LEU A 42 -4.92 5.33 -13.32
N GLN A 43 -4.30 4.24 -13.77
CA GLN A 43 -3.38 4.24 -14.91
C GLN A 43 -4.06 4.76 -16.18
N THR A 44 -5.24 4.25 -16.50
CA THR A 44 -6.02 4.67 -17.67
C THR A 44 -6.31 6.17 -17.63
N ALA A 45 -6.69 6.71 -16.47
CA ALA A 45 -6.96 8.13 -16.32
C ALA A 45 -5.69 8.98 -16.51
N VAL A 46 -4.55 8.52 -15.99
CA VAL A 46 -3.25 9.21 -16.16
C VAL A 46 -2.82 9.19 -17.63
N GLU A 47 -2.91 8.02 -18.29
CA GLU A 47 -2.58 7.86 -19.70
C GLU A 47 -3.53 8.66 -20.60
N ALA A 48 -4.82 8.71 -20.31
CA ALA A 48 -5.79 9.49 -21.07
C ALA A 48 -5.48 11.00 -21.05
N ASN A 49 -4.91 11.52 -19.95
CA ASN A 49 -4.53 12.92 -19.84
C ASN A 49 -3.24 13.25 -20.61
N TYR A 50 -2.34 12.28 -20.78
CA TYR A 50 -0.94 12.54 -21.11
C TYR A 50 -0.38 11.73 -22.28
N GLY A 51 -1.10 10.72 -22.75
CA GLY A 51 -0.76 9.88 -23.91
C GLY A 51 0.51 9.03 -23.73
N THR A 52 1.07 8.95 -22.52
CA THR A 52 2.31 8.23 -22.24
C THR A 52 2.30 7.64 -20.83
N GLU A 53 2.87 6.45 -20.70
CA GLU A 53 3.05 5.80 -19.41
C GLU A 53 4.14 6.52 -18.60
N PRO A 54 3.92 6.80 -17.31
CA PRO A 54 4.95 7.34 -16.44
C PRO A 54 6.05 6.32 -16.17
N TYR A 55 7.31 6.72 -16.21
CA TYR A 55 8.43 5.81 -15.93
C TYR A 55 8.60 5.53 -14.44
N LYS A 56 8.03 6.39 -13.58
CA LYS A 56 8.15 6.27 -12.13
C LYS A 56 6.92 6.82 -11.43
N ILE A 57 6.45 6.04 -10.48
CA ILE A 57 5.37 6.38 -9.56
C ILE A 57 5.98 6.72 -8.22
N VAL A 58 5.65 7.88 -7.67
CA VAL A 58 6.20 8.37 -6.40
C VAL A 58 5.04 8.66 -5.44
N THR A 59 5.14 8.11 -4.24
CA THR A 59 4.27 8.42 -3.11
C THR A 59 5.08 9.08 -2.01
N ASN A 60 4.44 9.98 -1.25
CA ASN A 60 5.06 10.65 -0.10
C ASN A 60 6.38 11.37 -0.43
N ASP A 61 6.36 12.12 -1.54
CA ASP A 61 7.52 12.86 -2.00
C ASP A 61 7.98 13.92 -0.97
N SER A 62 9.28 13.93 -0.65
CA SER A 62 9.85 14.86 0.33
C SER A 62 9.80 16.32 -0.10
N GLN A 63 9.65 16.60 -1.41
CA GLN A 63 9.43 17.94 -1.93
C GLN A 63 8.00 18.46 -1.63
N PHE A 64 7.07 17.55 -1.33
CA PHE A 64 5.65 17.87 -1.12
C PHE A 64 5.09 17.23 0.17
N PRO A 65 5.65 17.55 1.36
CA PRO A 65 5.29 16.89 2.62
C PRO A 65 3.82 17.10 3.04
N GLY A 66 3.17 18.18 2.56
CA GLY A 66 1.74 18.44 2.80
C GLY A 66 0.78 17.65 1.90
N LYS A 67 1.30 16.81 1.00
CA LYS A 67 0.52 16.01 0.04
C LYS A 67 0.94 14.53 0.10
N PRO A 68 0.80 13.86 1.26
CA PRO A 68 1.16 12.45 1.36
C PRO A 68 0.13 11.55 0.66
N ALA A 69 0.56 10.34 0.31
CA ALA A 69 -0.32 9.21 0.03
C ALA A 69 -0.36 8.33 1.28
N SER A 70 -1.56 8.02 1.76
CA SER A 70 -1.77 7.26 2.99
C SER A 70 -2.78 6.14 2.82
N LEU A 71 -2.63 5.12 3.65
CA LEU A 71 -3.56 4.02 3.79
C LEU A 71 -4.21 4.14 5.17
N CYS A 72 -5.48 4.56 5.18
CA CYS A 72 -6.24 4.78 6.40
C CYS A 72 -7.32 3.70 6.50
N ARG A 73 -7.23 2.81 7.50
CA ARG A 73 -8.17 1.68 7.67
C ARG A 73 -8.34 0.85 6.38
N GLY A 74 -7.22 0.63 5.69
CA GLY A 74 -7.18 -0.11 4.43
C GLY A 74 -7.72 0.64 3.22
N ILE A 75 -7.97 1.96 3.31
CA ILE A 75 -8.44 2.78 2.19
C ILE A 75 -7.35 3.76 1.79
N ALA A 76 -6.91 3.69 0.52
CA ALA A 76 -5.91 4.60 -0.05
C ALA A 76 -6.47 6.02 -0.22
N LYS A 77 -5.68 7.02 0.13
CA LYS A 77 -6.03 8.44 0.13
C LYS A 77 -4.83 9.33 -0.17
N GLY A 78 -5.07 10.54 -0.65
CA GLY A 78 -4.06 11.58 -0.81
C GLY A 78 -3.50 11.65 -2.22
N TRP A 79 -2.22 11.98 -2.35
CA TRP A 79 -1.61 12.38 -3.62
C TRP A 79 -0.55 11.40 -4.10
N VAL A 80 -0.63 11.04 -5.37
CA VAL A 80 0.39 10.28 -6.08
C VAL A 80 1.02 11.16 -7.15
N TRP A 81 2.32 10.99 -7.35
CA TRP A 81 3.09 11.67 -8.37
C TRP A 81 3.55 10.71 -9.46
N PHE A 82 3.55 11.20 -10.69
CA PHE A 82 3.98 10.49 -11.88
C PHE A 82 5.09 11.27 -12.53
N GLU A 83 6.24 10.63 -12.72
CA GLU A 83 7.39 11.22 -13.41
C GLU A 83 7.53 10.63 -14.82
N TYR A 84 7.98 11.47 -15.75
CA TYR A 84 8.09 11.16 -17.18
C TYR A 84 9.51 11.40 -17.68
N HIS A 85 9.97 10.61 -18.65
CA HIS A 85 11.27 10.81 -19.30
C HIS A 85 11.31 12.09 -20.14
N ALA A 86 10.18 12.42 -20.78
CA ALA A 86 9.99 13.63 -21.57
C ALA A 86 9.01 14.57 -20.87
N ARG A 87 9.05 15.86 -21.22
CA ARG A 87 8.05 16.80 -20.73
C ARG A 87 6.70 16.46 -21.33
N VAL A 88 5.72 16.25 -20.47
CA VAL A 88 4.32 16.12 -20.87
C VAL A 88 3.59 17.39 -20.44
N GLN A 89 2.97 18.07 -21.41
CA GLN A 89 2.31 19.36 -21.19
C GLN A 89 3.22 20.38 -20.46
N GLY A 90 4.53 20.38 -20.77
CA GLY A 90 5.50 21.33 -20.21
C GLY A 90 6.20 20.89 -18.92
N HIS A 91 5.79 19.79 -18.29
CA HIS A 91 6.32 19.33 -17.01
C HIS A 91 6.83 17.88 -17.07
N TYR A 92 7.83 17.55 -16.25
CA TYR A 92 8.31 16.16 -16.09
C TYR A 92 7.55 15.39 -15.00
N LYS A 93 6.70 16.08 -14.25
CA LYS A 93 6.08 15.54 -13.04
C LYS A 93 4.69 16.10 -12.85
N TRP A 94 3.73 15.21 -12.66
CA TRP A 94 2.32 15.53 -12.43
C TRP A 94 1.82 14.83 -11.18
N SER A 95 0.90 15.46 -10.44
CA SER A 95 0.20 14.80 -9.34
C SER A 95 -1.26 14.57 -9.65
N PHE A 96 -1.80 13.54 -9.04
CA PHE A 96 -3.23 13.31 -8.96
C PHE A 96 -3.63 12.96 -7.54
N GLN A 97 -4.84 13.37 -7.19
CA GLN A 97 -5.48 12.93 -5.97
C GLN A 97 -6.14 11.58 -6.22
N ILE A 98 -5.78 10.58 -5.41
CA ILE A 98 -6.28 9.20 -5.56
C ILE A 98 -7.80 9.19 -5.51
N GLU A 99 -8.40 9.94 -4.57
CA GLU A 99 -9.86 10.03 -4.44
C GLU A 99 -10.55 10.82 -5.54
N GLY A 100 -9.80 11.66 -6.26
CA GLY A 100 -10.33 12.41 -7.41
C GLY A 100 -10.53 11.52 -8.63
N ILE A 101 -9.67 10.51 -8.80
CA ILE A 101 -9.77 9.54 -9.89
C ILE A 101 -10.62 8.33 -9.48
N LEU A 102 -10.42 7.83 -8.26
CA LEU A 102 -11.14 6.67 -7.73
C LEU A 102 -12.11 7.13 -6.63
N PRO A 103 -13.29 7.67 -6.99
CA PRO A 103 -14.20 8.25 -6.02
C PRO A 103 -14.74 7.20 -5.03
N ALA A 104 -15.04 6.00 -5.50
CA ALA A 104 -15.57 4.94 -4.65
C ALA A 104 -14.47 4.38 -3.73
N ALA A 105 -14.80 4.24 -2.45
CA ALA A 105 -13.86 3.72 -1.46
C ALA A 105 -13.51 2.24 -1.66
N GLY A 106 -14.36 1.49 -2.36
CA GLY A 106 -14.11 0.08 -2.73
C GLY A 106 -12.89 -0.06 -3.64
N ASP A 107 -12.75 0.84 -4.61
CA ASP A 107 -11.65 0.79 -5.60
C ASP A 107 -10.31 1.19 -4.99
N ARG A 108 -10.35 1.86 -3.85
CA ARG A 108 -9.19 2.26 -3.04
C ARG A 108 -8.94 1.34 -1.85
N ARG A 109 -9.73 0.28 -1.68
CA ARG A 109 -9.63 -0.62 -0.53
C ARG A 109 -8.59 -1.71 -0.81
N VAL A 110 -7.56 -1.76 0.03
CA VAL A 110 -6.62 -2.87 0.07
C VAL A 110 -7.19 -3.95 1.00
N ALA A 111 -7.67 -5.05 0.43
CA ALA A 111 -8.33 -6.13 1.17
C ALA A 111 -7.41 -6.83 2.18
N ASP A 112 -6.09 -6.81 1.92
CA ASP A 112 -5.09 -7.43 2.79
C ASP A 112 -3.87 -6.52 2.93
N VAL A 113 -3.97 -5.55 3.83
CA VAL A 113 -2.89 -4.58 4.10
C VAL A 113 -1.58 -5.28 4.49
N ALA A 114 -1.65 -6.46 5.14
CA ALA A 114 -0.48 -7.23 5.55
C ALA A 114 0.23 -7.87 4.36
N ARG A 115 -0.50 -8.44 3.38
CA ARG A 115 0.11 -8.97 2.15
C ARG A 115 0.78 -7.91 1.30
N VAL A 116 0.27 -6.68 1.30
CA VAL A 116 0.84 -5.61 0.48
C VAL A 116 2.02 -4.92 1.16
N ALA A 117 2.13 -4.98 2.49
CA ALA A 117 3.35 -4.59 3.21
C ALA A 117 4.56 -5.48 2.86
N TYR A 118 4.33 -6.71 2.42
CA TYR A 118 5.38 -7.60 1.90
C TYR A 118 5.44 -7.53 0.36
N PRO A 119 6.58 -7.11 -0.25
CA PRO A 119 6.70 -7.05 -1.68
C PRO A 119 6.44 -8.43 -2.30
N ALA A 120 5.75 -8.46 -3.44
CA ALA A 120 5.34 -9.70 -4.11
C ALA A 120 6.51 -10.65 -4.42
N LYS A 121 7.73 -10.10 -4.58
CA LYS A 121 8.96 -10.88 -4.76
C LYS A 121 9.32 -11.72 -3.53
N LEU A 122 9.18 -11.16 -2.33
CA LEU A 122 9.47 -11.85 -1.07
C LEU A 122 8.35 -12.82 -0.66
N ARG A 123 7.11 -12.61 -1.13
CA ARG A 123 6.01 -13.56 -0.90
C ARG A 123 6.28 -14.94 -1.52
N ARG A 124 6.84 -14.99 -2.74
CA ARG A 124 7.23 -16.27 -3.36
C ARG A 124 8.32 -17.00 -2.58
N GLU A 125 9.22 -16.27 -1.94
CA GLU A 125 10.30 -16.85 -1.12
C GLU A 125 9.77 -17.38 0.22
N ALA A 126 8.78 -16.70 0.82
CA ALA A 126 8.10 -17.17 2.04
C ALA A 126 7.24 -18.42 1.77
N ASP A 127 6.51 -18.46 0.65
CA ASP A 127 5.72 -19.65 0.26
C ASP A 127 6.62 -20.85 -0.09
N LEU A 128 7.87 -20.62 -0.51
CA LEU A 128 8.86 -21.65 -0.80
C LEU A 128 9.61 -22.15 0.45
N SER A 129 9.68 -21.36 1.53
CA SER A 129 10.32 -21.77 2.79
C SER A 129 9.43 -22.64 3.68
N ASP A 130 8.15 -22.79 3.32
CA ASP A 130 7.16 -23.63 4.02
C ASP A 130 6.96 -25.02 3.38
N LEU A 131 7.78 -25.37 2.37
CA LEU A 131 7.85 -26.70 1.73
C LEU A 131 9.13 -27.45 2.14
#